data_AF-A0A562PGQ2-F1
#
_entry.id   AF-A0A562PGQ2-F1
#
_cell.length_a   1.000
_cell.length_b   1.000
_cell.length_c   1.000
_cell.angle_alpha   90.00
_cell.angle_beta   90.00
_cell.angle_gamma   90.00
#
_symmetry.space_group_name_H-M   'P 1'
#
loop_
_entity.id
_entity.type
_entity.pdbx_description
1 polymer ?
#
loop_
_entity_poly.entity_id
_entity_poly.type
_entity_poly.pdbx_seq_one_letter_code
_entity_poly.pdbx_strand_id
1 'polypeptide(L)'
;MQHITGISRQQLRFSSLEDTISPDNQVRFIDAFVEYIDLSKLDFAVKTLKTEGRPSFNSKVFLKIYLYGYLNGVRSGRDLEK
;
A
#
# COMPACT_ATOMS: atom_id res chain seq x y z
N MET A 1 23.48 -18.83 33.78
CA MET A 1 22.74 -18.42 32.58
C MET A 1 21.68 -17.41 33.01
N GLN A 2 21.60 -16.26 32.36
CA GLN A 2 20.59 -15.25 32.69
C GLN A 2 19.25 -15.61 32.05
N HIS A 3 18.16 -15.53 32.81
CA HIS A 3 16.82 -15.79 32.31
C HIS A 3 16.32 -14.62 31.46
N ILE A 4 15.61 -14.92 30.38
CA ILE A 4 14.91 -13.90 29.58
C ILE A 4 13.69 -13.44 30.37
N THR A 5 13.67 -12.18 30.78
CA THR A 5 12.51 -11.54 31.42
C THR A 5 11.53 -11.02 30.38
N GLY A 6 10.23 -11.19 30.64
CA GLY A 6 9.16 -10.75 29.75
C GLY A 6 8.92 -9.24 29.75
N ILE A 7 8.14 -8.78 28.79
CA ILE A 7 7.75 -7.37 28.64
C ILE A 7 6.45 -7.11 29.43
N SER A 8 6.35 -5.92 30.05
CA SER A 8 5.17 -5.49 30.82
C SER A 8 3.90 -5.43 29.95
N ARG A 9 2.75 -5.85 30.51
CA ARG A 9 1.45 -5.87 29.81
C ARG A 9 0.77 -4.49 29.78
N GLN A 10 1.18 -3.54 30.61
CA GLN A 10 0.61 -2.19 30.68
C GLN A 10 1.32 -1.21 29.74
N GLN A 11 1.67 -1.64 28.53
CA GLN A 11 2.30 -0.76 27.55
C GLN A 11 1.26 -0.07 26.67
N LEU A 12 1.44 1.25 26.51
CA LEU A 12 0.74 2.07 25.54
C LEU A 12 1.71 2.40 24.40
N ARG A 13 1.26 2.28 23.15
CA ARG A 13 2.04 2.66 21.96
C ARG A 13 1.17 3.42 20.98
N PHE A 14 1.69 4.54 20.49
CA PHE A 14 1.15 5.28 19.36
C PHE A 14 2.22 5.31 18.27
N SER A 15 1.84 5.05 17.03
CA SER A 15 2.75 5.16 15.88
C SER A 15 1.94 5.40 14.61
N SER A 16 2.49 6.20 13.70
CA SER A 16 1.98 6.30 12.34
C SER A 16 2.49 5.12 11.51
N LEU A 17 1.69 4.68 10.53
CA LEU A 17 2.19 3.78 9.49
C LEU A 17 3.28 4.48 8.66
N GLU A 18 3.22 5.81 8.52
CA GLU A 18 4.27 6.56 7.82
C GLU A 18 5.63 6.46 8.52
N ASP A 19 5.64 6.28 9.85
CA ASP A 19 6.88 6.17 10.63
C ASP A 19 7.62 4.85 10.31
N THR A 20 6.94 3.85 9.74
CA THR A 20 7.55 2.55 9.39
C THR A 20 8.17 2.56 7.99
N ILE A 21 7.93 3.59 7.19
CA ILE A 21 8.39 3.69 5.80
C ILE A 21 9.49 4.74 5.71
N SER A 22 10.72 4.30 5.37
CA SER A 22 11.86 5.19 5.14
C SER A 22 11.53 6.31 4.13
N PRO A 23 12.05 7.54 4.32
CA PRO A 23 11.91 8.63 3.35
C PRO A 23 12.41 8.27 1.93
N ASP A 24 13.42 7.40 1.84
CA ASP A 24 14.02 6.96 0.57
C ASP A 24 13.40 5.66 0.03
N ASN A 25 12.30 5.18 0.63
CA ASN A 25 11.64 3.97 0.16
C ASN A 25 10.97 4.21 -1.20
N GLN A 26 11.23 3.33 -2.16
CA GLN A 26 10.64 3.35 -3.51
C GLN A 26 9.10 3.44 -3.53
N VAL A 27 8.40 2.96 -2.50
CA VAL A 27 6.93 3.07 -2.38
C VAL A 27 6.47 4.52 -2.47
N ARG A 28 7.26 5.46 -1.94
CA ARG A 28 6.93 6.89 -1.99
C ARG A 28 6.98 7.42 -3.42
N PHE A 29 7.94 6.96 -4.22
CA PHE A 29 8.00 7.27 -5.64
C PHE A 29 6.79 6.68 -6.38
N ILE A 30 6.45 5.41 -6.14
CA ILE A 30 5.29 4.76 -6.76
C ILE A 30 4.01 5.53 -6.43
N ASP A 31 3.83 5.93 -5.17
CA ASP A 31 2.68 6.69 -4.71
C ASP A 31 2.56 8.04 -5.44
N ALA A 32 3.63 8.84 -5.42
CA ALA A 32 3.67 10.14 -6.09
C ALA A 32 3.48 10.03 -7.62
N PHE A 33 4.10 9.03 -8.24
CA PHE A 33 4.01 8.78 -9.67
C PHE A 33 2.58 8.44 -10.08
N VAL A 34 1.93 7.51 -9.39
CA VAL A 34 0.55 7.11 -9.68
C VAL A 34 -0.43 8.24 -9.40
N GLU A 35 -0.17 9.09 -8.41
CA GLU A 35 -1.01 10.26 -8.18
C GLU A 35 -0.93 11.30 -9.29
N TYR A 36 0.25 11.50 -9.86
CA TYR A 36 0.48 12.43 -10.97
C TYR A 36 -0.14 11.96 -12.29
N ILE A 37 -0.25 10.65 -12.50
CA ILE A 37 -0.78 10.09 -13.74
C ILE A 37 -2.30 10.29 -13.86
N ASP A 38 -2.69 10.76 -15.04
CA ASP A 38 -4.09 10.78 -15.46
C ASP A 38 -4.46 9.44 -16.12
N LEU A 39 -5.11 8.57 -15.37
CA LEU A 39 -5.55 7.26 -15.85
C LEU A 39 -6.53 7.35 -17.02
N SER A 40 -7.31 8.44 -17.12
CA SER A 40 -8.28 8.59 -18.21
C SER A 40 -7.61 8.77 -19.57
N LYS A 41 -6.41 9.35 -19.60
CA LYS A 41 -5.58 9.51 -20.81
C LYS A 41 -4.83 8.25 -21.22
N LEU A 42 -4.81 7.24 -20.34
CA LEU A 42 -4.15 5.96 -20.57
C LEU A 42 -5.15 4.87 -20.98
N ASP A 43 -6.35 5.27 -21.42
CA ASP A 43 -7.45 4.37 -21.78
C ASP A 43 -7.82 3.35 -20.68
N PHE A 44 -7.51 3.65 -19.42
CA PHE A 44 -8.03 2.86 -18.31
C PHE A 44 -9.54 3.04 -18.24
N ALA A 45 -10.27 1.93 -18.13
CA ALA A 45 -11.70 1.94 -17.83
C ALA A 45 -11.93 2.38 -16.37
N VAL A 46 -11.76 3.68 -16.11
CA VAL A 46 -12.07 4.29 -14.81
C VAL A 46 -13.59 4.27 -14.67
N LYS A 47 -14.11 3.34 -13.86
CA LYS A 47 -15.54 3.25 -13.60
C LYS A 47 -15.98 4.47 -12.81
N THR A 48 -16.98 5.18 -13.33
CA THR A 48 -17.71 6.18 -12.56
C THR A 48 -18.37 5.51 -11.36
N LEU A 49 -18.31 6.17 -10.20
CA LEU A 49 -18.96 5.68 -8.99
C LEU A 49 -20.46 5.60 -9.25
N LYS A 50 -21.04 4.43 -8.99
CA LYS A 50 -22.49 4.22 -9.09
C LYS A 50 -23.17 4.81 -7.85
N THR A 51 -24.37 5.34 -8.03
CA THR A 51 -25.20 5.86 -6.92
C THR A 51 -25.63 4.76 -5.96
N GLU A 52 -25.76 3.52 -6.44
CA GLU A 52 -26.23 2.37 -5.66
C GLU A 52 -25.26 1.18 -5.74
N GLY A 53 -25.25 0.36 -4.69
CA GLY A 53 -24.42 -0.83 -4.56
C GLY A 53 -23.07 -0.58 -3.87
N ARG A 54 -22.24 -1.63 -3.79
CA ARG A 54 -20.90 -1.53 -3.20
C ARG A 54 -19.98 -0.73 -4.15
N PRO A 55 -19.33 0.35 -3.66
CA PRO A 55 -18.36 1.08 -4.47
C PRO A 55 -17.23 0.17 -4.94
N SER A 56 -16.76 0.38 -6.16
CA SER A 56 -15.52 -0.24 -6.63
C SER A 56 -14.31 0.34 -5.90
N PHE A 57 -13.26 -0.46 -5.76
CA PHE A 57 -11.97 0.05 -5.32
C PHE A 57 -11.41 1.09 -6.30
N ASN A 58 -10.57 1.99 -5.79
CA ASN A 58 -9.92 3.01 -6.60
C ASN A 58 -8.87 2.36 -7.54
N SER A 59 -8.97 2.64 -8.84
CA SER A 59 -8.04 2.11 -9.86
C SER A 59 -6.58 2.49 -9.58
N LYS A 60 -6.32 3.69 -9.02
CA LYS A 60 -4.97 4.11 -8.63
C LYS A 60 -4.36 3.17 -7.57
N VAL A 61 -5.16 2.67 -6.63
CA VAL A 61 -4.67 1.75 -5.60
C VAL A 61 -4.17 0.44 -6.22
N PHE A 62 -4.93 -0.12 -7.17
CA PHE A 62 -4.48 -1.32 -7.89
C PHE A 62 -3.22 -1.08 -8.70
N LEU A 63 -3.08 0.09 -9.34
CA LEU A 63 -1.87 0.43 -10.09
C LEU A 63 -0.65 0.53 -9.16
N LYS A 64 -0.80 1.15 -7.98
CA LYS A 64 0.27 1.20 -6.96
C LYS A 64 0.73 -0.20 -6.55
N ILE A 65 -0.22 -1.09 -6.23
CA ILE A 65 0.08 -2.49 -5.84
C ILE A 65 0.75 -3.25 -7.00
N TYR A 66 0.25 -3.08 -8.23
CA TYR A 66 0.82 -3.72 -9.41
C TYR A 66 2.28 -3.29 -9.66
N LEU A 67 2.54 -1.98 -9.62
CA LEU A 67 3.89 -1.44 -9.79
C LEU A 67 4.82 -1.88 -8.67
N TYR A 68 4.34 -1.89 -7.43
CA TYR A 68 5.11 -2.40 -6.29
C TYR A 68 5.50 -3.86 -6.49
N GLY A 69 4.55 -4.74 -6.82
CA GLY A 69 4.85 -6.15 -7.08
C GLY A 69 5.80 -6.33 -8.25
N TYR A 70 5.60 -5.60 -9.34
CA TYR A 70 6.48 -5.66 -10.51
C TYR A 70 7.92 -5.26 -10.18
N LEU A 71 8.13 -4.12 -9.51
CA LEU A 71 9.46 -3.60 -9.15
C LEU A 71 10.18 -4.49 -8.13
N ASN A 72 9.45 -5.16 -7.24
CA ASN A 72 10.01 -6.09 -6.26
C ASN A 72 10.08 -7.54 -6.75
N GLY A 73 9.73 -7.82 -8.01
CA GLY A 73 9.72 -9.18 -8.55
C GLY A 73 8.66 -10.10 -7.94
N VAL A 74 7.69 -9.56 -7.19
CA VAL A 74 6.61 -10.32 -6.55
C VAL A 74 5.47 -10.50 -7.54
N ARG A 75 5.19 -11.76 -7.92
CA ARG A 75 4.19 -12.10 -8.95
C ARG A 75 2.92 -12.74 -8.40
N SER A 76 2.88 -13.06 -7.11
CA SER A 76 1.76 -13.69 -6.45
C SER A 76 1.04 -12.69 -5.54
N GLY A 77 -0.28 -12.61 -5.65
CA GLY A 77 -1.09 -11.78 -4.75
C GLY A 77 -0.94 -12.19 -3.28
N ARG A 78 -0.75 -13.49 -3.01
CA ARG A 78 -0.50 -13.99 -1.65
C ARG A 78 0.85 -13.57 -1.09
N ASP A 79 1.85 -13.37 -1.96
CA ASP A 79 3.16 -12.90 -1.53
C ASP A 79 3.18 -11.38 -1.35
N LEU A 80 2.27 -10.65 -2.01
CA LEU A 80 2.04 -9.22 -1.76
C LEU A 80 1.26 -8.95 -0.46
N GLU A 81 0.55 -9.94 0.07
CA GLU A 81 -0.23 -9.83 1.31
C GLU A 81 0.65 -9.97 2.58
N LYS A 82 1.83 -10.59 2.44
CA LYS A 82 2.77 -10.86 3.54
C LYS A 82 3.63 -9.64 3.87
#